data_AF-A0A8H8M8H7-F1
#
_entry.id   AF-A0A8H8M8H7-F1
#
_cell.length_a   1.000
_cell.length_b   1.000
_cell.length_c   1.000
_cell.angle_alpha   90.00
_cell.angle_beta   90.00
_cell.angle_gamma   90.00
#
_symmetry.space_group_name_H-M   'P 1'
#
loop_
_entity.id
_entity.type
_entity.pdbx_description
1 polymer ?
#
loop_
_entity_poly.entity_id
_entity_poly.type
_entity_poly.pdbx_seq_one_letter_code
_entity_poly.pdbx_strand_id
1 'polypeptide(L)'
;MVKGIMDPTSTLVDSGSSKNFLDINFAKNNNIPLTPLVNPRTVIAIDGKELPNKINNKTTLEVEIEGWIFDVTFFVMDLGDTDMILGLDWLQEADLDINWKTLEISWKGRPLTAKAGKDLPTIPEEFMEFVMDTNIFT
;
A
#
# COMPACT_ATOMS: atom_id res chain seq x y z
N MET A 1 5.43 5.64 2.66
CA MET A 1 6.00 6.67 1.76
C MET A 1 5.64 6.32 0.32
N VAL A 2 5.35 7.31 -0.52
CA VAL A 2 5.29 7.07 -1.97
C VAL A 2 6.68 7.24 -2.54
N LYS A 3 7.16 6.28 -3.34
CA LYS A 3 8.51 6.35 -3.91
C LYS A 3 8.72 7.62 -4.73
N GLY A 4 9.79 8.36 -4.42
CA GLY A 4 10.12 9.63 -5.06
C GLY A 4 9.48 10.86 -4.41
N ILE A 5 8.61 10.68 -3.41
CA ILE A 5 8.04 11.75 -2.58
C ILE A 5 8.69 11.65 -1.20
N MET A 6 9.42 12.70 -0.80
CA MET A 6 10.17 12.74 0.46
C MET A 6 9.36 13.32 1.62
N ASP A 7 8.27 14.04 1.32
CA ASP A 7 7.41 14.61 2.35
C ASP A 7 6.53 13.52 2.99
N PRO A 8 6.28 13.60 4.32
CA PRO A 8 5.34 12.71 4.98
C PRO A 8 3.98 12.74 4.30
N THR A 9 3.42 11.57 4.02
CA THR A 9 2.12 11.43 3.36
C THR A 9 1.04 11.04 4.37
N SER A 10 0.04 11.88 4.55
CA SER A 10 -1.11 11.62 5.43
C SER A 10 -1.99 10.53 4.82
N THR A 11 -1.98 9.34 5.43
CA THR A 11 -2.65 8.14 4.88
C THR A 11 -3.64 7.56 5.89
N LEU A 12 -4.88 7.34 5.46
CA LEU A 12 -5.89 6.62 6.23
C LEU A 12 -5.98 5.16 5.76
N VAL A 13 -5.98 4.22 6.69
CA VAL A 13 -6.36 2.84 6.44
C VAL A 13 -7.85 2.70 6.76
N ASP A 14 -8.67 2.47 5.75
CA ASP A 14 -10.13 2.53 5.87
C ASP A 14 -10.80 1.26 5.32
N SER A 15 -11.15 0.34 6.21
CA SER A 15 -11.92 -0.86 5.85
C SER A 15 -13.35 -0.58 5.39
N GLY A 16 -13.87 0.63 5.65
CA GLY A 16 -15.17 1.10 5.13
C GLY A 16 -15.10 1.57 3.67
N SER A 17 -13.90 1.77 3.12
CA SER A 17 -13.69 2.13 1.74
C SER A 17 -13.53 0.89 0.85
N SER A 18 -14.34 0.79 -0.20
CA SER A 18 -14.24 -0.32 -1.16
C SER A 18 -12.98 -0.28 -2.03
N LYS A 19 -12.37 0.90 -2.21
CA LYS A 19 -11.24 1.15 -3.11
C LYS A 19 -10.19 2.04 -2.44
N ASN A 20 -9.02 2.13 -3.05
CA ASN A 20 -8.00 3.09 -2.63
C ASN A 20 -8.24 4.43 -3.32
N PHE A 21 -8.05 5.53 -2.61
CA PHE A 21 -8.21 6.89 -3.14
C PHE A 21 -6.96 7.74 -2.92
N LEU A 22 -6.68 8.62 -3.88
CA LEU A 22 -5.60 9.60 -3.84
C LEU A 22 -6.20 10.99 -3.97
N ASP A 23 -5.72 11.92 -3.15
CA ASP A 23 -6.14 13.30 -3.23
C ASP A 23 -5.66 13.98 -4.52
N ILE A 24 -6.55 14.74 -5.14
CA ILE A 24 -6.28 15.43 -6.40
C ILE A 24 -5.22 16.54 -6.26
N ASN A 25 -5.16 17.23 -5.12
CA ASN A 25 -4.16 18.27 -4.88
C ASN A 25 -2.82 17.64 -4.53
N PHE A 26 -2.79 16.57 -3.75
CA PHE A 26 -1.57 15.78 -3.52
C PHE A 26 -0.97 15.30 -4.85
N ALA A 27 -1.79 14.75 -5.75
CA ALA A 27 -1.34 14.30 -7.07
C ALA A 27 -0.75 15.45 -7.91
N LYS A 28 -1.41 16.61 -7.92
CA LYS A 28 -0.93 17.81 -8.64
C LYS A 28 0.39 18.33 -8.07
N ASN A 29 0.46 18.50 -6.76
CA ASN A 29 1.62 19.09 -6.08
C ASN A 29 2.88 18.23 -6.29
N ASN A 30 2.71 16.91 -6.38
CA ASN A 30 3.79 15.95 -6.60
C ASN A 30 3.98 15.57 -8.07
N ASN A 31 3.31 16.24 -9.01
CA ASN A 31 3.37 15.95 -10.45
C ASN A 31 3.11 14.47 -10.80
N ILE A 32 2.19 13.84 -10.08
CA ILE A 32 1.85 12.43 -10.28
C ILE A 32 1.07 12.28 -11.59
N PRO A 33 1.53 11.43 -12.52
CA PRO A 33 0.81 11.20 -13.77
C PRO A 33 -0.52 10.49 -13.51
N LEU A 34 -1.58 11.01 -14.14
CA LEU A 34 -2.92 10.47 -14.04
C LEU A 34 -3.33 9.78 -15.34
N THR A 35 -3.98 8.63 -15.21
CA THR A 35 -4.59 7.90 -16.32
C THR A 35 -6.11 8.11 -16.32
N PRO A 36 -6.70 8.64 -17.39
CA PRO A 36 -8.15 8.75 -17.51
C PRO A 36 -8.85 7.40 -17.44
N LEU A 37 -10.00 7.35 -16.81
CA LEU A 37 -10.89 6.20 -16.84
C LEU A 37 -11.68 6.19 -18.15
N VAL A 38 -11.83 5.00 -18.75
CA VAL A 38 -12.70 4.81 -19.92
C VAL A 38 -14.14 5.22 -19.59
N ASN A 39 -14.60 4.88 -18.38
CA ASN A 39 -15.91 5.24 -17.86
C ASN A 39 -15.75 5.92 -16.50
N PRO A 40 -16.22 7.17 -16.34
CA PRO A 40 -16.25 7.84 -15.04
C PRO A 40 -17.05 7.05 -14.01
N ARG A 41 -16.59 7.04 -12.76
CA ARG A 41 -17.22 6.30 -11.66
C ARG A 41 -17.91 7.23 -10.67
N THR A 42 -19.10 6.85 -10.23
CA THR A 42 -19.77 7.50 -9.09
C THR A 42 -19.22 6.94 -7.79
N VAL A 43 -19.14 7.80 -6.77
CA VAL A 43 -18.81 7.40 -5.40
C VAL A 43 -20.08 7.50 -4.56
N ILE A 44 -20.36 6.46 -3.79
CA ILE A 44 -21.46 6.42 -2.83
C ILE A 44 -20.84 6.54 -1.44
N ALA A 45 -21.20 7.59 -0.71
CA ALA A 45 -20.78 7.78 0.67
C ALA A 45 -21.47 6.79 1.62
N ILE A 46 -20.98 6.69 2.85
CA ILE A 46 -21.52 5.74 3.84
C ILE A 46 -22.99 6.01 4.22
N ASP A 47 -23.47 7.23 4.03
CA ASP A 47 -24.87 7.59 4.21
C ASP A 47 -25.77 7.20 3.02
N GLY A 48 -25.20 6.52 2.02
CA GLY A 48 -25.88 6.06 0.82
C GLY A 48 -26.04 7.13 -0.26
N LYS A 49 -25.54 8.36 -0.06
CA LYS A 49 -25.66 9.43 -1.05
C LYS A 49 -24.52 9.38 -2.05
N GLU A 50 -24.85 9.67 -3.30
CA GLU A 50 -23.85 9.87 -4.33
C GLU A 50 -23.13 11.20 -4.14
N LEU A 51 -21.80 11.19 -4.27
CA LEU A 51 -21.03 12.42 -4.32
C LEU A 51 -21.29 13.15 -5.65
N PRO A 52 -21.30 14.50 -5.65
CA PRO A 52 -21.64 15.29 -6.84
C PRO A 52 -20.62 15.11 -7.97
N ASN A 53 -19.36 14.83 -7.63
CA ASN A 53 -18.28 14.69 -8.57
C ASN A 53 -18.00 13.22 -8.86
N LYS A 54 -17.97 12.87 -10.15
CA LYS A 54 -17.50 11.57 -10.60
C LYS A 54 -15.98 11.51 -10.55
N ILE A 55 -15.46 10.32 -10.31
CA ILE A 55 -14.06 9.99 -10.48
C ILE A 55 -13.79 9.78 -11.95
N ASN A 56 -12.81 10.51 -12.47
CA ASN A 56 -12.43 10.47 -13.89
C ASN A 56 -11.04 9.89 -14.11
N ASN A 57 -10.22 9.78 -13.07
CA ASN A 57 -8.81 9.42 -13.19
C ASN A 57 -8.43 8.37 -12.16
N LYS A 58 -7.38 7.62 -12.50
CA LYS A 58 -6.67 6.72 -11.60
C LYS A 58 -5.16 6.89 -11.76
N THR A 59 -4.40 6.38 -10.81
CA THR A 59 -2.95 6.22 -10.94
C THR A 59 -2.51 4.96 -10.19
N THR A 60 -1.32 4.46 -10.48
CA THR A 60 -0.72 3.35 -9.75
C THR A 60 0.62 3.83 -9.23
N LEU A 61 0.82 3.71 -7.92
CA LEU A 61 1.98 4.22 -7.21
C LEU A 61 2.69 3.09 -6.48
N GLU A 62 4.02 3.15 -6.47
CA GLU A 62 4.84 2.31 -5.61
C GLU A 62 4.83 2.92 -4.19
N VAL A 63 4.14 2.25 -3.27
CA VAL A 63 3.97 2.68 -1.87
C VAL A 63 4.79 1.77 -0.96
N GLU A 64 5.68 2.37 -0.19
CA GLU A 64 6.44 1.69 0.86
C GLU A 64 5.74 1.82 2.21
N ILE A 65 5.51 0.70 2.88
CA ILE A 65 4.90 0.60 4.21
C ILE A 65 5.75 -0.37 5.05
N GLU A 66 6.36 0.12 6.12
CA GLU A 66 7.23 -0.68 7.02
C GLU A 66 8.27 -1.54 6.25
N GLY A 67 8.92 -0.95 5.24
CA GLY A 67 9.94 -1.61 4.40
C GLY A 67 9.40 -2.52 3.28
N TRP A 68 8.08 -2.67 3.17
CA TRP A 68 7.43 -3.42 2.09
C TRP A 68 6.90 -2.51 1.01
N ILE A 69 7.12 -2.90 -0.24
CA ILE A 69 6.72 -2.13 -1.41
C ILE A 69 5.49 -2.75 -2.06
N PHE A 70 4.48 -1.92 -2.34
CA PHE A 70 3.23 -2.29 -2.98
C PHE A 70 2.96 -1.42 -4.20
N ASP A 71 2.52 -2.04 -5.30
CA ASP A 71 1.99 -1.30 -6.45
C ASP A 71 0.50 -1.04 -6.23
N VAL A 72 0.17 0.09 -5.61
CA VAL A 72 -1.20 0.41 -5.21
C VAL A 72 -1.88 1.23 -6.29
N THR A 73 -2.99 0.74 -6.80
CA THR A 73 -3.86 1.51 -7.71
C THR A 73 -4.83 2.36 -6.90
N PHE A 74 -4.82 3.67 -7.17
CA PHE A 74 -5.68 4.67 -6.54
C PHE A 74 -6.63 5.29 -7.56
N PHE A 75 -7.87 5.53 -7.14
CA PHE A 75 -8.80 6.41 -7.83
C PHE A 75 -8.65 7.84 -7.31
N VAL A 76 -8.68 8.83 -8.20
CA VAL A 76 -8.37 10.21 -7.81
C VAL A 76 -9.64 11.01 -7.55
N MET A 77 -9.73 11.62 -6.38
CA MET A 77 -10.81 12.50 -5.97
C MET A 77 -10.32 13.54 -4.95
N ASP A 78 -11.19 14.48 -4.56
CA ASP A 78 -10.90 15.42 -3.48
C ASP A 78 -11.14 14.74 -2.12
N LEU A 79 -10.08 14.66 -1.31
CA LEU A 79 -10.10 14.02 0.02
C LEU A 79 -9.96 15.03 1.17
N GLY A 80 -9.85 16.33 0.88
CA GLY A 80 -9.60 17.36 1.88
C GLY A 80 -8.20 17.22 2.51
N ASP A 81 -8.14 16.89 3.80
CA ASP A 81 -6.90 16.92 4.59
C ASP A 81 -6.13 15.58 4.60
N THR A 82 -6.58 14.60 3.84
CA THR A 82 -5.95 13.27 3.75
C THR A 82 -5.38 13.08 2.34
N ASP A 83 -4.10 12.74 2.24
CA ASP A 83 -3.45 12.56 0.93
C ASP A 83 -3.89 11.25 0.26
N MET A 84 -4.04 10.19 1.05
CA MET A 84 -4.33 8.84 0.56
C MET A 84 -5.28 8.07 1.48
N ILE A 85 -6.17 7.28 0.88
CA ILE A 85 -6.95 6.26 1.56
C ILE A 85 -6.55 4.89 1.01
N LEU A 86 -6.10 4.00 1.89
CA LEU A 86 -5.91 2.58 1.62
C LEU A 86 -7.17 1.83 2.06
N GLY A 87 -7.94 1.36 1.08
CA GLY A 87 -9.21 0.70 1.29
C GLY A 87 -9.12 -0.82 1.26
N LEU A 88 -10.28 -1.46 1.08
CA LEU A 88 -10.41 -2.91 1.03
C LEU A 88 -9.57 -3.58 -0.07
N ASP A 89 -9.42 -2.95 -1.24
CA ASP A 89 -8.56 -3.48 -2.32
C ASP A 89 -7.13 -3.71 -1.83
N TRP A 90 -6.53 -2.71 -1.17
CA TRP A 90 -5.19 -2.85 -0.60
C TRP A 90 -5.18 -3.78 0.62
N LEU A 91 -6.16 -3.68 1.53
CA LEU A 91 -6.22 -4.52 2.73
C LEU A 91 -6.27 -6.02 2.41
N GLN A 92 -7.03 -6.40 1.37
CA GLN A 92 -7.15 -7.79 0.91
C GLN A 92 -5.85 -8.28 0.26
N GLU A 93 -5.18 -7.44 -0.53
CA GLU A 93 -3.91 -7.78 -1.16
C GLU A 93 -2.76 -7.86 -0.15
N ALA A 94 -2.75 -6.95 0.83
CA ALA A 94 -1.75 -6.92 1.88
C ALA A 94 -1.84 -8.17 2.77
N ASP A 95 -3.08 -8.64 3.04
CA ASP A 95 -3.39 -9.78 3.91
C ASP A 95 -2.55 -9.78 5.19
N LEU A 96 -2.51 -8.63 5.86
CA LEU A 96 -1.76 -8.40 7.08
C LEU A 96 -2.65 -8.52 8.31
N ASP A 97 -2.03 -8.68 9.47
CA ASP A 97 -2.72 -8.65 10.77
C ASP A 97 -2.69 -7.23 11.33
N ILE A 98 -3.87 -6.66 11.59
CA ILE A 98 -4.03 -5.34 12.21
C ILE A 98 -4.40 -5.52 13.68
N ASN A 99 -3.54 -5.04 14.57
CA ASN A 99 -3.89 -4.90 15.97
C ASN A 99 -4.64 -3.57 16.18
N TRP A 100 -5.97 -3.63 16.14
CA TRP A 100 -6.83 -2.45 16.29
C TRP A 100 -6.71 -1.73 17.64
N LYS A 101 -6.14 -2.37 18.67
CA LYS A 101 -5.92 -1.72 19.98
C LYS A 101 -4.67 -0.86 19.99
N THR A 102 -3.59 -1.34 19.37
CA THR A 102 -2.30 -0.63 19.31
C THR A 102 -2.12 0.16 18.01
N LEU A 103 -3.01 -0.05 17.03
CA LEU A 103 -2.93 0.49 15.67
C LEU A 103 -1.67 0.04 14.92
N GLU A 104 -1.16 -1.14 15.25
CA GLU A 104 0.00 -1.74 14.61
C GLU A 104 -0.42 -2.72 13.51
N ILE A 105 0.40 -2.82 12.48
CA ILE A 105 0.29 -3.84 11.44
C ILE A 105 1.42 -4.86 11.59
N SER A 106 1.13 -6.12 11.34
CA SER A 106 2.12 -7.19 11.32
C SER A 106 1.94 -8.05 10.08
N TRP A 107 3.05 -8.44 9.48
CA TRP A 107 3.07 -9.15 8.22
C TRP A 107 2.93 -10.65 8.46
N LYS A 108 1.96 -11.29 7.79
CA LYS A 108 1.82 -12.75 7.80
C LYS A 108 2.93 -13.37 6.98
N GLY A 109 4.08 -13.61 7.61
CA GLY A 109 5.15 -14.49 7.11
C GLY A 109 5.50 -14.37 5.62
N ARG A 110 5.47 -13.17 5.02
CA ARG A 110 5.88 -13.00 3.63
C ARG A 110 7.35 -13.38 3.56
N PRO A 111 7.76 -14.36 2.72
CA PRO A 111 9.16 -14.71 2.59
C PRO A 111 9.93 -13.43 2.27
N LEU A 112 10.91 -13.09 3.11
CA LEU A 112 11.91 -12.12 2.73
C LEU A 112 12.51 -12.67 1.44
N THR A 113 12.16 -12.06 0.31
CA THR A 113 12.85 -12.36 -0.94
C THR A 113 14.18 -11.65 -0.79
N ALA A 114 15.11 -12.25 -0.06
CA ALA A 114 16.51 -11.95 -0.26
C ALA A 114 16.71 -12.16 -1.75
N LYS A 115 16.93 -11.07 -2.49
CA LYS A 115 17.46 -11.18 -3.85
C LYS A 115 18.78 -11.91 -3.64
N ALA A 116 18.78 -13.23 -3.81
CA ALA A 116 20.01 -13.99 -3.86
C ALA A 116 20.84 -13.26 -4.90
N GLY A 117 21.93 -12.63 -4.46
CA GLY A 117 22.95 -12.18 -5.39
C GLY A 117 23.19 -13.36 -6.31
N LYS A 118 23.11 -13.13 -7.63
CA LYS A 118 23.61 -14.12 -8.57
C LYS A 118 25.01 -14.48 -8.05
N ASP A 119 25.17 -15.75 -7.70
CA ASP A 119 26.28 -16.33 -6.93
C ASP A 119 26.07 -16.28 -5.40
N LEU A 120 25.32 -17.26 -4.88
CA LEU A 120 25.42 -17.65 -3.47
C LEU A 120 26.84 -18.21 -3.25
N PRO A 121 27.69 -17.60 -2.41
CA PRO A 121 28.94 -18.24 -2.03
C PRO A 121 28.59 -19.56 -1.32
N THR A 122 29.33 -20.63 -1.66
CA THR A 122 29.29 -21.88 -0.88
C THR A 122 29.53 -21.52 0.58
N ILE A 123 28.53 -21.75 1.42
CA ILE A 123 28.63 -21.50 2.86
C ILE A 123 29.77 -22.39 3.39
N PRO A 124 30.82 -21.82 4.00
CA PRO A 124 31.86 -22.63 4.65
C PRO A 124 31.25 -23.53 5.72
N GLU A 125 31.75 -24.77 5.85
CA GLU A 125 31.18 -25.79 6.75
C GLU A 125 30.97 -25.28 8.19
N GLU A 126 31.88 -24.43 8.67
CA GLU A 126 31.83 -23.80 10.00
C GLU A 126 30.60 -22.94 10.26
N PHE A 127 29.85 -22.53 9.22
CA PHE A 127 28.64 -21.73 9.36
C PHE A 127 27.33 -22.51 9.11
N MET A 128 27.41 -23.81 8.78
CA MET A 128 26.21 -24.64 8.55
C MET A 128 25.35 -24.82 9.81
N GLU A 129 25.96 -24.79 11.00
CA GLU A 129 25.27 -24.95 12.28
C GLU A 129 24.23 -23.83 12.52
N PHE A 130 24.53 -22.60 12.09
CA PHE A 130 23.63 -21.45 12.24
C PHE A 130 22.42 -21.47 11.29
N VAL A 131 22.49 -22.24 10.20
CA VAL A 131 21.39 -22.34 9.22
C VAL A 131 20.34 -23.36 9.69
N MET A 132 20.79 -24.42 10.36
CA MET A 132 19.92 -25.51 10.85
C MET A 132 19.18 -25.17 12.15
N ASP A 133 19.59 -24.12 12.86
CA ASP A 133 18.95 -23.67 14.12
C ASP A 133 17.64 -22.90 13.94
N THR A 134 17.13 -22.76 12.71
CA THR A 134 15.90 -21.98 12.42
C THR A 134 14.59 -22.71 12.73
N ASN A 135 14.60 -23.72 13.59
CA ASN A 135 13.40 -24.43 14.06
C ASN A 135 12.69 -23.71 15.23
N ILE A 136 12.63 -22.37 15.18
CA ILE A 136 11.98 -21.54 16.20
C ILE A 136 10.95 -20.65 15.53
N PHE A 137 9.83 -21.22 15.09
CA PHE A 137 8.49 -20.59 15.09
C PHE A 137 7.45 -21.70 14.84
N THR A 138 7.14 -22.48 15.89
CA THR A 138 5.81 -23.09 16.07
C THR A 138 4.88 -22.09 16.72
#